data_AF-A0A7Z0B1F3-F1
#
_entry.id   AF-A0A7Z0B1F3-F1
#
_cell.length_a   1.000
_cell.length_b   1.000
_cell.length_c   1.000
_cell.angle_alpha   90.00
_cell.angle_beta   90.00
_cell.angle_gamma   90.00
#
_symmetry.space_group_name_H-M   'P 1'
#
loop_
_entity.id
_entity.type
_entity.pdbx_description
1 polymer ?
#
loop_
_entity_poly.entity_id
_entity_poly.type
_entity_poly.pdbx_seq_one_letter_code
_entity_poly.pdbx_strand_id
1 'polypeptide(L)'
;MATIKEAALEVMRRHARPMTFREVYSAIVEAGAYEFNSPAAAHIVQIQIRRHCKGVIQKDSSPNKIFSLVGKDHYVPLENSKAALTRYSSIEQDLLEIVQRDHDNTSQFANDANDANDANDEISLLTLRSSIVTTTKRLIDARLGQGKFRLDLEKIWNGRCAVTGCKTKAALRASHIKSWATSTDEERLDGNNGLLLVATLDALFDHFCISFSEVGEMLISKYLPKDELLILGAHGRLRKVLNAQQSNYLTVHRARFQIKELEINCK
;
A
#
# COMPACT_ATOMS: atom_id res chain seq x y z
N MET A 1 -37.80 0.24 9.15
CA MET A 1 -36.39 0.41 9.55
C MET A 1 -35.56 -0.52 8.70
N ALA A 2 -34.57 0.00 7.97
CA ALA A 2 -33.65 -0.85 7.22
C ALA A 2 -32.90 -1.76 8.19
N THR A 3 -32.68 -3.02 7.82
CA THR A 3 -31.83 -3.93 8.59
C THR A 3 -30.36 -3.67 8.26
N ILE A 4 -29.44 -4.06 9.15
CA ILE A 4 -27.99 -3.89 8.95
C ILE A 4 -27.51 -4.51 7.62
N LYS A 5 -28.08 -5.66 7.24
CA LYS A 5 -27.74 -6.35 5.98
C LYS A 5 -28.25 -5.58 4.74
N GLU A 6 -29.39 -4.89 4.82
CA GLU A 6 -29.92 -4.07 3.74
C GLU A 6 -29.09 -2.79 3.58
N ALA A 7 -28.74 -2.14 4.69
CA ALA A 7 -27.84 -0.99 4.69
C ALA A 7 -26.46 -1.35 4.11
N ALA A 8 -25.90 -2.50 4.51
CA ALA A 8 -24.64 -3.02 3.98
C ALA A 8 -24.71 -3.28 2.47
N LEU A 9 -25.79 -3.91 1.99
CA LEU A 9 -25.98 -4.20 0.57
C LEU A 9 -26.09 -2.91 -0.26
N GLU A 10 -26.82 -1.92 0.25
CA GLU A 10 -26.99 -0.62 -0.40
C GLU A 10 -25.66 0.14 -0.56
N VAL A 11 -24.86 0.26 0.51
CA VAL A 11 -23.57 0.95 0.42
C VAL A 11 -22.59 0.22 -0.50
N MET A 12 -22.55 -1.12 -0.45
CA MET A 12 -21.69 -1.92 -1.34
C MET A 12 -22.06 -1.72 -2.82
N ARG A 13 -23.35 -1.58 -3.14
CA ARG A 13 -23.80 -1.30 -4.52
C ARG A 13 -23.32 0.06 -4.99
N ARG A 14 -23.42 1.10 -4.15
CA ARG A 14 -22.98 2.46 -4.50
C ARG A 14 -21.47 2.54 -4.75
N HIS A 15 -20.67 1.84 -3.94
CA HIS A 15 -19.22 1.87 -4.07
C HIS A 15 -18.68 1.01 -5.22
N ALA A 16 -19.47 0.04 -5.72
CA ALA A 16 -19.14 -0.80 -6.87
C ALA A 16 -17.73 -1.44 -6.83
N ARG A 17 -17.22 -1.72 -5.62
CA ARG A 17 -15.94 -2.39 -5.36
C ARG A 17 -16.06 -3.36 -4.18
N PRO A 18 -15.19 -4.37 -4.06
CA PRO A 18 -15.09 -5.17 -2.84
C PRO A 18 -14.75 -4.30 -1.63
N MET A 19 -15.40 -4.56 -0.50
CA MET A 19 -15.22 -3.79 0.73
C MET A 19 -15.04 -4.72 1.93
N THR A 20 -14.17 -4.34 2.85
CA THR A 20 -14.06 -4.97 4.17
C THR A 20 -15.26 -4.61 5.04
N PHE A 21 -15.54 -5.39 6.09
CA PHE A 21 -16.66 -5.08 7.00
C PHE A 21 -16.51 -3.72 7.70
N ARG A 22 -15.28 -3.24 7.93
CA ARG A 22 -14.99 -1.93 8.54
C ARG A 22 -15.35 -0.80 7.58
N GLU A 23 -14.96 -0.92 6.31
CA GLU A 23 -15.34 0.06 5.28
C GLU A 23 -16.86 0.09 5.07
N VAL A 24 -17.51 -1.07 5.12
CA VAL A 24 -18.98 -1.14 5.03
C VAL A 24 -19.62 -0.44 6.22
N TYR A 25 -19.11 -0.67 7.43
CA TYR A 25 -19.57 0.05 8.62
C TYR A 25 -19.41 1.57 8.47
N SER A 26 -18.22 2.04 8.11
CA SER A 26 -17.96 3.48 7.90
C SER A 26 -18.91 4.07 6.85
N ALA A 27 -19.10 3.38 5.72
CA ALA A 27 -20.00 3.84 4.66
C ALA A 27 -21.48 3.87 5.10
N ILE A 28 -21.92 2.94 5.94
CA ILE A 28 -23.29 2.96 6.50
C ILE A 28 -23.50 4.19 7.38
N VAL A 29 -22.52 4.50 8.24
CA VAL A 29 -22.56 5.68 9.14
C VAL A 29 -22.51 6.97 8.33
N GLU A 30 -21.57 7.09 7.39
CA GLU A 30 -21.43 8.26 6.51
C GLU A 30 -22.69 8.51 5.66
N ALA A 31 -23.34 7.46 5.19
CA ALA A 31 -24.56 7.55 4.39
C ALA A 31 -25.84 7.74 5.24
N GLY A 32 -25.75 7.72 6.57
CA GLY A 32 -26.92 7.73 7.46
C GLY A 32 -27.88 6.55 7.21
N ALA A 33 -27.37 5.43 6.69
CA ALA A 33 -28.20 4.32 6.21
C ALA A 33 -28.71 3.40 7.34
N TYR A 34 -28.07 3.45 8.52
CA TYR A 34 -28.47 2.74 9.72
C TYR A 34 -27.82 3.38 10.95
N GLU A 35 -28.53 3.44 12.08
CA GLU A 35 -28.03 3.99 13.34
C GLU A 35 -27.62 2.87 14.31
N PHE A 36 -26.38 2.92 14.80
CA PHE A 36 -25.84 1.90 15.70
C PHE A 36 -25.77 2.42 17.14
N ASN A 37 -26.41 1.70 18.05
CA ASN A 37 -26.43 2.03 19.49
C ASN A 37 -25.40 1.22 20.30
N SER A 38 -24.34 0.73 19.68
CA SER A 38 -23.35 -0.17 20.31
C SER A 38 -21.91 0.27 20.00
N PRO A 39 -20.99 0.25 20.98
CA PRO A 39 -19.58 0.50 20.75
C PRO A 39 -18.90 -0.59 19.89
N ALA A 40 -19.54 -1.75 19.72
CA ALA A 40 -19.05 -2.86 18.88
C ALA A 40 -19.70 -2.89 17.49
N ALA A 41 -20.25 -1.77 17.01
CA ALA A 41 -21.03 -1.66 15.77
C ALA A 41 -20.36 -2.30 14.54
N ALA A 42 -19.07 -2.07 14.33
CA ALA A 42 -18.32 -2.67 13.21
C ALA A 42 -18.29 -4.21 13.27
N HIS A 43 -18.17 -4.78 14.48
CA HIS A 43 -18.19 -6.24 14.64
C HIS A 43 -19.59 -6.81 14.40
N ILE A 44 -20.64 -6.09 14.79
CA ILE A 44 -22.03 -6.47 14.49
C ILE A 44 -22.24 -6.51 12.97
N VAL A 45 -21.74 -5.52 12.23
CA VAL A 45 -21.75 -5.51 10.76
C VAL A 45 -21.02 -6.74 10.20
N GLN A 46 -19.85 -7.07 10.74
CA GLN A 46 -19.10 -8.26 10.34
C GLN A 46 -19.91 -9.55 10.51
N ILE A 47 -20.55 -9.74 11.66
CA ILE A 47 -21.38 -10.91 11.95
C ILE A 47 -22.54 -10.99 10.95
N GLN A 48 -23.24 -9.88 10.71
CA GLN A 48 -24.37 -9.84 9.78
C GLN A 48 -23.95 -10.16 8.34
N ILE A 49 -22.85 -9.59 7.87
CA ILE A 49 -22.31 -9.88 6.53
C ILE A 49 -21.92 -11.36 6.43
N ARG A 50 -21.14 -11.89 7.39
CA ARG A 50 -20.67 -13.29 7.36
C ARG A 50 -21.83 -14.29 7.41
N ARG A 51 -22.86 -14.03 8.21
CA ARG A 51 -24.07 -14.84 8.30
C ARG A 51 -24.79 -14.98 6.95
N HIS A 52 -24.76 -13.93 6.15
CA HIS A 52 -25.43 -13.82 4.85
C HIS A 52 -24.46 -13.99 3.65
N CYS A 53 -23.23 -14.43 3.89
CA CYS A 53 -22.20 -14.61 2.86
C CYS A 53 -22.18 -16.06 2.32
N LYS A 54 -22.03 -16.20 1.00
CA LYS A 54 -21.83 -17.48 0.30
C LYS A 54 -20.38 -17.95 0.50
N GLY A 55 -20.18 -19.23 0.80
CA GLY A 55 -18.85 -19.83 1.03
C GLY A 55 -18.33 -19.75 2.47
N VAL A 56 -19.06 -19.09 3.38
CA VAL A 56 -18.73 -19.06 4.82
C VAL A 56 -19.71 -19.96 5.58
N ILE A 57 -19.25 -21.15 5.97
CA ILE A 57 -20.04 -22.08 6.79
C ILE A 57 -19.87 -21.67 8.26
N GLN A 58 -20.97 -21.34 8.92
CA GLN A 58 -21.05 -21.04 10.35
C GLN A 58 -22.29 -21.71 10.93
N LYS A 59 -22.29 -21.98 12.23
CA LYS A 59 -23.42 -22.64 12.94
C LYS A 59 -24.75 -21.88 12.75
N ASP A 60 -24.70 -20.55 12.66
CA ASP A 60 -25.89 -19.68 12.55
C ASP A 60 -26.09 -19.10 11.14
N SER A 61 -25.53 -19.75 10.12
CA SER A 61 -25.59 -19.30 8.72
C SER A 61 -27.04 -19.10 8.26
N SER A 62 -27.33 -17.98 7.60
CA SER A 62 -28.65 -17.79 6.99
C SER A 62 -28.73 -18.57 5.66
N PRO A 63 -29.88 -19.19 5.34
CA PRO A 63 -30.11 -19.78 4.01
C PRO A 63 -30.20 -18.72 2.92
N ASN A 64 -30.56 -17.47 3.27
CA ASN A 64 -30.61 -16.36 2.33
C ASN A 64 -29.21 -15.71 2.21
N LYS A 65 -28.50 -16.05 1.13
CA LYS A 65 -27.17 -15.53 0.82
C LYS A 65 -27.26 -14.34 -0.13
N ILE A 66 -26.72 -13.21 0.29
CA ILE A 66 -26.74 -11.95 -0.47
C ILE A 66 -25.34 -11.33 -0.62
N PHE A 67 -24.34 -11.86 0.08
CA PHE A 67 -22.94 -11.46 -0.10
C PHE A 67 -22.11 -12.62 -0.63
N SER A 68 -21.02 -12.29 -1.31
CA SER A 68 -19.95 -13.23 -1.65
C SER A 68 -18.64 -12.72 -1.07
N LEU A 69 -17.85 -13.64 -0.52
CA LEU A 69 -16.48 -13.34 -0.13
C LEU A 69 -15.61 -13.31 -1.39
N VAL A 70 -14.76 -12.30 -1.49
CA VAL A 70 -13.73 -12.17 -2.52
C VAL A 70 -12.39 -12.05 -1.78
N GLY A 71 -11.47 -12.97 -2.03
CA GLY A 71 -10.24 -13.08 -1.24
C GLY A 71 -10.52 -13.49 0.22
N LYS A 72 -9.85 -12.82 1.17
CA LYS A 72 -9.86 -13.23 2.60
C LYS A 72 -10.95 -12.57 3.45
N ASP A 73 -11.24 -11.30 3.20
CA ASP A 73 -12.02 -10.44 4.11
C ASP A 73 -12.84 -9.35 3.40
N HIS A 74 -12.87 -9.37 2.06
CA HIS A 74 -13.62 -8.43 1.26
C HIS A 74 -14.92 -9.06 0.79
N TYR A 75 -15.99 -8.28 0.80
CA TYR A 75 -17.33 -8.73 0.46
C TYR A 75 -17.86 -7.91 -0.70
N VAL A 76 -18.61 -8.58 -1.57
CA VAL A 76 -19.38 -7.97 -2.65
C VAL A 76 -20.84 -8.44 -2.58
N PRO A 77 -21.79 -7.68 -3.14
CA PRO A 77 -23.13 -8.19 -3.41
C PRO A 77 -23.04 -9.47 -4.25
N LEU A 78 -23.85 -10.47 -3.92
CA LEU A 78 -23.79 -11.76 -4.59
C LEU A 78 -24.05 -11.65 -6.10
N GLU A 79 -24.91 -10.71 -6.53
CA GLU A 79 -25.12 -10.40 -7.96
C GLU A 79 -23.84 -9.95 -8.69
N ASN A 80 -22.89 -9.33 -7.98
CA ASN A 80 -21.64 -8.80 -8.53
C ASN A 80 -20.49 -9.82 -8.48
N SER A 81 -20.74 -11.01 -7.93
CA SER A 81 -19.69 -12.03 -7.69
C SER A 81 -18.99 -12.50 -8.96
N LYS A 82 -19.71 -12.75 -10.06
CA LYS A 82 -19.12 -13.19 -11.34
C LYS A 82 -18.19 -12.14 -11.95
N ALA A 83 -18.63 -10.89 -12.04
CA ALA A 83 -17.82 -9.80 -12.61
C ALA A 83 -16.57 -9.50 -11.76
N ALA A 84 -16.70 -9.58 -10.42
CA ALA A 84 -15.57 -9.44 -9.51
C ALA A 84 -14.56 -10.61 -9.65
N LEU A 85 -15.05 -11.85 -9.78
CA LEU A 85 -14.22 -13.04 -10.01
C LEU A 85 -13.53 -13.02 -11.38
N THR A 86 -14.19 -12.57 -12.44
CA THR A 86 -13.59 -12.45 -13.79
C THR A 86 -12.49 -11.39 -13.82
N ARG A 87 -12.69 -10.22 -13.18
CA ARG A 87 -11.64 -9.19 -13.06
C ARG A 87 -10.47 -9.67 -12.21
N TYR A 88 -10.75 -10.36 -11.10
CA TYR A 88 -9.71 -10.92 -10.23
C TYR A 88 -8.90 -12.01 -10.97
N SER A 89 -9.57 -12.91 -11.70
CA SER A 89 -8.90 -13.95 -12.50
C SER A 89 -8.14 -13.42 -13.71
N SER A 90 -8.61 -12.36 -14.37
CA SER A 90 -7.85 -11.71 -15.46
C SER A 90 -6.58 -11.05 -14.93
N ILE A 91 -6.67 -10.38 -13.77
CA ILE A 91 -5.50 -9.82 -13.08
C ILE A 91 -4.56 -10.94 -12.62
N GLU A 92 -5.07 -12.06 -12.11
CA GLU A 92 -4.25 -13.23 -11.77
C GLU A 92 -3.56 -13.84 -13.00
N GLN A 93 -4.23 -13.90 -14.16
CA GLN A 93 -3.64 -14.39 -15.41
C GLN A 93 -2.56 -13.45 -15.93
N ASP A 94 -2.81 -12.15 -15.98
CA ASP A 94 -1.81 -11.14 -16.37
C ASP A 94 -0.58 -11.17 -15.44
N LEU A 95 -0.80 -11.41 -14.14
CA LEU A 95 0.28 -11.52 -13.16
C LEU A 95 1.02 -12.86 -13.24
N LEU A 96 0.34 -13.96 -13.59
CA LEU A 96 0.97 -15.25 -13.87
C LEU A 96 1.90 -15.16 -15.09
N GLU A 97 1.49 -14.47 -16.15
CA GLU A 97 2.34 -14.24 -17.33
C GLU A 97 3.59 -13.41 -16.99
N ILE A 98 3.48 -12.44 -16.08
CA ILE A 98 4.62 -11.62 -15.63
C ILE A 98 5.59 -12.47 -14.78
N VAL A 99 5.07 -13.27 -13.84
CA VAL A 99 5.89 -14.15 -13.01
C VAL A 99 6.58 -15.25 -13.83
N GLN A 100 5.90 -15.79 -14.84
CA GLN A 100 6.48 -16.77 -15.77
C GLN A 100 7.63 -16.16 -16.59
N ARG A 101 7.47 -14.92 -17.07
CA ARG A 101 8.57 -14.20 -17.74
C ARG A 101 9.80 -14.00 -16.86
N ASP A 102 9.61 -13.65 -15.59
CA ASP A 102 10.73 -13.47 -14.65
C ASP A 102 11.37 -14.82 -14.28
N HIS A 103 10.58 -15.90 -14.21
CA HIS A 103 11.09 -17.26 -14.03
C HIS A 103 11.90 -17.74 -15.24
N ASP A 104 11.44 -17.49 -16.47
CA ASP A 104 12.16 -17.83 -17.70
C ASP A 104 13.49 -17.08 -17.78
N ASN A 105 13.50 -15.79 -17.42
CA ASN A 105 14.73 -14.99 -17.31
C ASN A 105 15.68 -15.52 -16.23
N THR A 106 15.17 -16.02 -15.11
CA THR A 106 15.98 -16.56 -14.01
C THR A 106 16.50 -17.97 -14.34
N SER A 107 15.72 -18.78 -15.05
CA SER A 107 16.12 -20.12 -15.50
C SER A 107 17.23 -20.11 -16.55
N GLN A 108 17.39 -19.02 -17.31
CA GLN A 108 18.55 -18.83 -18.18
C GLN A 108 19.87 -18.63 -17.41
N PHE A 109 19.83 -18.25 -16.12
CA PHE A 109 21.01 -18.13 -15.26
C PHE A 109 21.27 -19.37 -14.38
N ALA A 110 20.37 -20.35 -14.35
CA ALA A 110 20.42 -21.50 -13.44
C ALA A 110 20.79 -22.84 -14.11
N ASN A 111 21.09 -22.85 -15.41
CA ASN A 111 21.39 -24.09 -16.15
C ASN A 111 22.78 -24.72 -15.86
N ASP A 112 23.51 -24.26 -14.83
CA ASP A 112 24.81 -24.83 -14.44
C ASP A 112 24.77 -25.71 -13.18
N ALA A 113 23.59 -26.15 -12.71
CA ALA A 113 23.52 -27.16 -11.64
C ALA A 113 22.28 -28.09 -11.78
N ASN A 114 22.47 -29.22 -12.46
CA ASN A 114 21.57 -30.38 -12.35
C ASN A 114 21.64 -30.98 -10.93
N ASP A 115 20.54 -31.45 -10.35
CA ASP A 115 20.01 -32.82 -10.53
C ASP A 115 18.95 -33.19 -9.45
N ALA A 116 18.11 -34.17 -9.79
CA ALA A 116 17.26 -35.03 -8.93
C ALA A 116 15.86 -34.59 -8.39
N ASN A 117 14.84 -35.11 -9.09
CA ASN A 117 13.65 -35.90 -8.67
C ASN A 117 12.76 -35.57 -7.45
N ASP A 118 11.48 -35.29 -7.80
CA ASP A 118 10.24 -36.04 -7.55
C ASP A 118 9.56 -36.09 -6.15
N ALA A 119 8.23 -35.92 -6.18
CA ALA A 119 7.20 -36.22 -5.20
C ALA A 119 6.87 -35.24 -4.04
N ASN A 120 7.11 -33.92 -4.17
CA ASN A 120 6.69 -32.94 -3.15
C ASN A 120 5.82 -31.77 -3.69
N ASP A 121 5.36 -31.88 -4.94
CA ASP A 121 4.93 -30.72 -5.72
C ASP A 121 3.58 -30.14 -5.31
N GLU A 122 2.60 -30.92 -4.85
CA GLU A 122 1.24 -30.41 -4.68
C GLU A 122 1.06 -29.57 -3.39
N ILE A 123 1.72 -29.97 -2.30
CA ILE A 123 1.78 -29.20 -1.04
C ILE A 123 2.68 -27.98 -1.22
N SER A 124 3.75 -28.11 -1.99
CA SER A 124 4.63 -27.00 -2.37
C SER A 124 3.86 -25.99 -3.23
N LEU A 125 3.07 -26.42 -4.22
CA LEU A 125 2.23 -25.56 -5.07
C LEU A 125 1.11 -24.86 -4.30
N LEU A 126 0.47 -25.50 -3.32
CA LEU A 126 -0.55 -24.86 -2.48
C LEU A 126 0.06 -23.83 -1.51
N THR A 127 1.23 -24.13 -0.96
CA THR A 127 1.98 -23.22 -0.09
C THR A 127 2.54 -22.05 -0.90
N LEU A 128 3.05 -22.32 -2.09
CA LEU A 128 3.52 -21.33 -3.06
C LEU A 128 2.36 -20.49 -3.59
N ARG A 129 1.19 -21.07 -3.90
CA ARG A 129 -0.03 -20.31 -4.24
C ARG A 129 -0.50 -19.44 -3.09
N SER A 130 -0.50 -19.93 -1.86
CA SER A 130 -0.84 -19.14 -0.67
C SER A 130 0.15 -17.98 -0.48
N SER A 131 1.45 -18.23 -0.65
CA SER A 131 2.52 -17.24 -0.61
C SER A 131 2.39 -16.22 -1.75
N ILE A 132 2.14 -16.66 -2.98
CA ILE A 132 1.93 -15.81 -4.15
C ILE A 132 0.65 -15.00 -3.98
N VAL A 133 -0.48 -15.57 -3.57
CA VAL A 133 -1.74 -14.83 -3.35
C VAL A 133 -1.58 -13.80 -2.21
N THR A 134 -0.84 -14.12 -1.15
CA THR A 134 -0.56 -13.16 -0.07
C THR A 134 0.44 -12.07 -0.49
N THR A 135 1.43 -12.41 -1.31
CA THR A 135 2.41 -11.47 -1.86
C THR A 135 1.76 -10.58 -2.92
N THR A 136 0.94 -11.13 -3.79
CA THR A 136 0.13 -10.45 -4.81
C THR A 136 -0.92 -9.56 -4.17
N LYS A 137 -1.62 -9.99 -3.12
CA LYS A 137 -2.53 -9.13 -2.35
C LYS A 137 -1.76 -7.99 -1.68
N ARG A 138 -0.59 -8.27 -1.09
CA ARG A 138 0.29 -7.21 -0.55
C ARG A 138 0.79 -6.27 -1.63
N LEU A 139 1.08 -6.74 -2.84
CA LEU A 139 1.50 -5.94 -3.98
C LEU A 139 0.34 -5.10 -4.53
N ILE A 140 -0.89 -5.63 -4.58
CA ILE A 140 -2.09 -4.90 -4.98
C ILE A 140 -2.48 -3.86 -3.93
N ASP A 141 -2.51 -4.23 -2.66
CA ASP A 141 -2.79 -3.32 -1.53
C ASP A 141 -1.67 -2.29 -1.38
N ALA A 142 -0.41 -2.66 -1.62
CA ALA A 142 0.69 -1.71 -1.72
C ALA A 142 0.56 -0.83 -2.96
N ARG A 143 0.06 -1.32 -4.10
CA ARG A 143 -0.10 -0.53 -5.33
C ARG A 143 -1.28 0.44 -5.24
N LEU A 144 -2.40 0.02 -4.65
CA LEU A 144 -3.54 0.87 -4.32
C LEU A 144 -3.21 1.85 -3.18
N GLY A 145 -2.49 1.37 -2.17
CA GLY A 145 -2.01 2.14 -1.03
C GLY A 145 -0.97 3.19 -1.43
N GLN A 146 -0.01 2.84 -2.29
CA GLN A 146 0.92 3.77 -2.95
C GLN A 146 0.16 4.77 -3.82
N GLY A 147 -0.94 4.36 -4.47
CA GLY A 147 -1.84 5.25 -5.19
C GLY A 147 -2.45 6.32 -4.27
N LYS A 148 -3.06 5.90 -3.14
CA LYS A 148 -3.62 6.83 -2.15
C LYS A 148 -2.54 7.73 -1.53
N PHE A 149 -1.44 7.14 -1.06
CA PHE A 149 -0.31 7.85 -0.47
C PHE A 149 0.25 8.91 -1.43
N ARG A 150 0.42 8.55 -2.72
CA ARG A 150 0.83 9.49 -3.75
C ARG A 150 -0.18 10.61 -3.94
N LEU A 151 -1.48 10.30 -4.01
CA LEU A 151 -2.53 11.32 -4.17
C LEU A 151 -2.54 12.29 -2.99
N ASP A 152 -2.34 11.79 -1.77
CA ASP A 152 -2.29 12.64 -0.58
C ASP A 152 -1.04 13.52 -0.58
N LEU A 153 0.11 13.01 -1.02
CA LEU A 153 1.30 13.83 -1.24
C LEU A 153 1.13 14.88 -2.33
N GLU A 154 0.47 14.53 -3.44
CA GLU A 154 0.12 15.49 -4.49
C GLU A 154 -0.76 16.62 -3.93
N LYS A 155 -1.69 16.33 -3.02
CA LYS A 155 -2.47 17.38 -2.33
C LYS A 155 -1.61 18.21 -1.38
N ILE A 156 -0.84 17.56 -0.50
CA ILE A 156 0.00 18.21 0.52
C ILE A 156 1.03 19.14 -0.13
N TRP A 157 1.62 18.74 -1.25
CA TRP A 157 2.69 19.48 -1.93
C TRP A 157 2.21 20.28 -3.15
N ASN A 158 0.89 20.40 -3.35
CA ASN A 158 0.26 21.11 -4.47
C ASN A 158 0.75 20.60 -5.85
N GLY A 159 0.95 19.29 -5.97
CA GLY A 159 1.39 18.60 -7.19
C GLY A 159 2.80 18.97 -7.62
N ARG A 160 3.65 19.43 -6.70
CA ARG A 160 4.99 19.93 -6.98
C ARG A 160 6.03 19.30 -6.08
N CYS A 161 7.25 19.19 -6.59
CA CYS A 161 8.38 18.78 -5.77
C CYS A 161 8.52 19.68 -4.53
N ALA A 162 8.77 19.06 -3.38
CA ALA A 162 8.97 19.68 -2.08
C ALA A 162 10.19 20.62 -2.04
N VAL A 163 11.17 20.42 -2.92
CA VAL A 163 12.39 21.24 -3.01
C VAL A 163 12.40 22.07 -4.28
N THR A 164 12.42 21.43 -5.46
CA THR A 164 12.61 22.13 -6.75
C THR A 164 11.34 22.84 -7.26
N GLY A 165 10.17 22.50 -6.74
CA GLY A 165 8.89 23.00 -7.25
C GLY A 165 8.47 22.44 -8.62
N CYS A 166 9.22 21.49 -9.18
CA CYS A 166 8.90 20.79 -10.42
C CYS A 166 7.47 20.22 -10.38
N LYS A 167 6.68 20.45 -11.44
CA LYS A 167 5.27 20.01 -11.57
C LYS A 167 5.09 18.84 -12.54
N THR A 168 6.16 18.40 -13.19
CA THR A 168 6.11 17.34 -14.20
C THR A 168 5.86 16.00 -13.51
N LYS A 169 4.62 15.52 -13.53
CA LYS A 169 4.20 14.31 -12.79
C LYS A 169 5.08 13.08 -13.05
N ALA A 170 5.57 12.91 -14.28
CA ALA A 170 6.45 11.81 -14.66
C ALA A 170 7.83 11.85 -13.96
N ALA A 171 8.29 13.06 -13.59
CA ALA A 171 9.54 13.24 -12.84
C ALA A 171 9.33 13.11 -11.32
N LEU A 172 8.08 13.06 -10.83
CA LEU A 172 7.76 13.08 -9.40
C LEU A 172 7.60 11.67 -8.82
N ARG A 173 8.20 11.48 -7.66
CA ARG A 173 8.18 10.29 -6.83
C ARG A 173 7.58 10.61 -5.46
N ALA A 174 6.79 9.68 -4.94
CA ALA A 174 6.22 9.73 -3.60
C ALA A 174 7.20 9.03 -2.66
N SER A 175 8.12 9.80 -2.07
CA SER A 175 9.17 9.30 -1.18
C SER A 175 8.65 9.21 0.25
N HIS A 176 8.93 8.12 0.95
CA HIS A 176 8.60 7.96 2.36
C HIS A 176 9.67 8.62 3.24
N ILE A 177 9.26 9.37 4.27
CA ILE A 177 10.21 9.95 5.24
C ILE A 177 10.76 8.85 6.15
N LYS A 178 9.89 8.09 6.81
CA LYS A 178 10.24 6.85 7.49
C LYS A 178 10.07 5.72 6.49
N SER A 179 11.16 5.01 6.21
CA SER A 179 11.20 3.97 5.18
C SER A 179 10.04 2.97 5.28
N TRP A 180 9.58 2.46 4.13
CA TRP A 180 8.51 1.46 4.07
C TRP A 180 8.78 0.22 4.92
N ALA A 181 10.05 -0.23 4.95
CA ALA A 181 10.47 -1.42 5.67
C ALA A 181 10.32 -1.29 7.19
N THR A 182 10.50 -0.07 7.72
CA THR A 182 10.43 0.21 9.17
C THR A 182 9.10 0.84 9.60
N SER A 183 8.17 1.03 8.67
CA SER A 183 6.87 1.65 8.92
C SER A 183 5.79 0.61 9.22
N THR A 184 4.84 0.94 10.11
CA THR A 184 3.59 0.17 10.29
C THR A 184 2.67 0.33 9.07
N ASP A 185 1.61 -0.47 8.99
CA ASP A 185 0.66 -0.40 7.87
C ASP A 185 -0.09 0.95 7.84
N GLU A 186 -0.33 1.57 9.01
CA GLU A 186 -0.88 2.93 9.10
C GLU A 186 0.12 3.97 8.60
N GLU A 187 1.37 3.91 9.05
CA GLU A 187 2.44 4.86 8.66
C GLU A 187 2.78 4.76 7.16
N ARG A 188 2.60 3.58 6.55
CA ARG A 188 2.81 3.37 5.10
C ARG A 188 1.80 4.13 4.23
N LEU A 189 0.60 4.36 4.77
CA LEU A 189 -0.51 5.01 4.09
C LEU A 189 -0.71 6.47 4.54
N ASP A 190 0.04 6.92 5.54
CA ASP A 190 -0.02 8.28 6.08
C ASP A 190 0.69 9.28 5.15
N GLY A 191 -0.05 10.22 4.57
CA GLY A 191 0.52 11.28 3.73
C GLY A 191 1.51 12.21 4.45
N ASN A 192 1.50 12.24 5.79
CA ASN A 192 2.51 12.97 6.57
C ASN A 192 3.85 12.23 6.62
N ASN A 193 3.87 10.94 6.31
CA ASN A 193 5.10 10.15 6.23
C ASN A 193 5.74 10.23 4.84
N GLY A 194 5.62 11.36 4.14
CA GLY A 194 6.18 11.47 2.80
C GLY A 194 6.49 12.86 2.30
N LEU A 195 7.35 12.89 1.28
CA LEU A 195 7.70 14.04 0.48
C LEU A 195 7.44 13.73 -1.00
N LEU A 196 6.95 14.72 -1.73
CA LEU A 196 6.89 14.63 -3.20
C LEU A 196 8.21 15.14 -3.76
N LEU A 197 9.05 14.27 -4.33
CA LEU A 197 10.41 14.61 -4.77
C LEU A 197 10.59 14.35 -6.27
N VAL A 198 11.57 15.02 -6.88
CA VAL A 198 12.05 14.59 -8.21
C VAL A 198 12.92 13.35 -8.05
N ALA A 199 12.99 12.50 -9.08
CA ALA A 199 13.66 11.19 -9.00
C ALA A 199 15.11 11.21 -8.46
N THR A 200 15.89 12.26 -8.76
CA THR A 200 17.26 12.39 -8.22
C THR A 200 17.26 12.65 -6.72
N LEU A 201 16.40 13.55 -6.25
CA LEU A 201 16.26 13.86 -4.82
C LEU A 201 15.66 12.70 -4.03
N ASP A 202 14.70 11.98 -4.61
CA ASP A 202 14.11 10.76 -4.07
C ASP A 202 15.20 9.71 -3.79
N ALA A 203 16.03 9.40 -4.79
CA ALA A 203 17.13 8.46 -4.63
C ALA A 203 18.14 8.91 -3.55
N LEU A 204 18.54 10.18 -3.56
CA LEU A 204 19.48 10.70 -2.55
C LEU A 204 18.89 10.68 -1.13
N PHE A 205 17.59 10.95 -0.99
CA PHE A 205 16.92 10.96 0.30
C PHE A 205 16.75 9.54 0.84
N ASP A 206 16.25 8.60 0.03
CA ASP A 206 16.06 7.19 0.41
C ASP A 206 17.38 6.49 0.80
N HIS A 207 18.50 6.89 0.18
CA HIS A 207 19.83 6.38 0.52
C HIS A 207 20.52 7.14 1.66
N PHE A 208 19.85 8.12 2.27
CA PHE A 208 20.40 8.98 3.31
C PHE A 208 21.63 9.77 2.86
N CYS A 209 21.76 10.09 1.57
CA CYS A 209 22.77 11.02 1.06
C CYS A 209 22.35 12.49 1.31
N ILE A 210 21.05 12.74 1.46
CA ILE A 210 20.49 14.02 1.93
C ILE A 210 19.43 13.80 3.01
N SER A 211 19.15 14.83 3.79
CA SER A 211 18.04 14.91 4.73
C SER A 211 17.58 16.37 4.86
N PHE A 212 16.71 16.69 5.81
CA PHE A 212 16.28 18.07 6.08
C PHE A 212 16.31 18.40 7.57
N SER A 213 16.71 19.62 7.91
CA SER A 213 16.68 20.14 9.28
C SER A 213 15.25 20.42 9.77
N GLU A 214 15.09 20.75 11.06
CA GLU A 214 13.80 21.17 11.65
C GLU A 214 13.15 22.35 10.92
N VAL A 215 13.97 23.25 10.37
CA VAL A 215 13.53 24.44 9.63
C VAL A 215 13.46 24.20 8.11
N GLY A 216 13.71 22.96 7.67
CA GLY A 216 13.60 22.52 6.29
C GLY A 216 14.82 22.78 5.40
N GLU A 217 15.95 23.21 5.96
CA GLU A 217 17.21 23.31 5.21
C GLU A 217 17.72 21.93 4.82
N MET A 218 18.20 21.76 3.60
CA MET A 218 18.76 20.49 3.14
C MET A 218 20.07 20.21 3.87
N LEU A 219 20.15 19.03 4.47
CA LEU A 219 21.38 18.46 5.01
C LEU A 219 21.98 17.55 3.95
N ILE A 220 23.26 17.73 3.64
CA ILE A 220 23.95 16.99 2.58
C ILE A 220 25.06 16.16 3.23
N SER A 221 25.12 14.88 2.87
CA SER A 221 26.18 13.97 3.30
C SER A 221 27.54 14.50 2.89
N LYS A 222 28.55 14.38 3.77
CA LYS A 222 29.92 14.81 3.45
C LYS A 222 30.58 13.96 2.35
N TYR A 223 30.01 12.79 2.04
CA TYR A 223 30.50 11.87 1.01
C TYR A 223 29.86 12.09 -0.36
N LEU A 224 28.86 12.99 -0.47
CA LEU A 224 28.31 13.37 -1.76
C LEU A 224 29.22 14.42 -2.41
N PRO A 225 29.79 14.17 -3.60
CA PRO A 225 30.70 15.10 -4.26
C PRO A 225 30.07 16.48 -4.49
N LYS A 226 30.79 17.54 -4.09
CA LYS A 226 30.24 18.91 -4.10
C LYS A 226 29.99 19.44 -5.52
N ASP A 227 30.79 19.00 -6.47
CA ASP A 227 30.68 19.32 -7.90
C ASP A 227 29.45 18.67 -8.56
N GLU A 228 28.94 17.58 -7.99
CA GLU A 228 27.73 16.91 -8.50
C GLU A 228 26.42 17.52 -7.96
N LEU A 229 26.45 18.32 -6.89
CA LEU A 229 25.23 18.80 -6.21
C LEU A 229 24.26 19.56 -7.12
N LEU A 230 24.79 20.38 -8.02
CA LEU A 230 23.97 21.14 -8.96
C LEU A 230 23.30 20.19 -9.97
N ILE A 231 24.06 19.24 -10.51
CA ILE A 231 23.61 18.25 -11.50
C ILE A 231 22.53 17.34 -10.90
N LEU A 232 22.73 16.93 -9.64
CA LEU A 232 21.80 16.08 -8.91
C LEU A 232 20.55 16.84 -8.40
N GLY A 233 20.56 18.17 -8.47
CA GLY A 233 19.50 19.00 -7.92
C GLY A 233 19.50 19.06 -6.38
N ALA A 234 20.58 18.60 -5.74
CA ALA A 234 20.79 18.56 -4.29
C ALA A 234 21.18 19.94 -3.74
N HIS A 235 20.33 20.93 -4.03
CA HIS A 235 20.47 22.30 -3.56
C HIS A 235 19.10 22.85 -3.16
N GLY A 236 19.10 23.69 -2.12
CA GLY A 236 17.90 24.38 -1.64
C GLY A 236 17.33 23.79 -0.35
N ARG A 237 16.03 24.02 -0.14
CA ARG A 237 15.30 23.74 1.09
C ARG A 237 13.88 23.29 0.79
N LEU A 238 13.20 22.75 1.80
CA LEU A 238 11.77 22.50 1.71
C LEU A 238 11.00 23.80 1.46
N ARG A 239 10.09 23.76 0.50
CA ARG A 239 9.24 24.90 0.10
C ARG A 239 8.10 25.17 1.06
N LYS A 240 7.85 24.28 2.03
CA LYS A 240 6.81 24.39 3.05
C LYS A 240 7.39 24.05 4.41
N VAL A 241 6.86 24.70 5.43
CA VAL A 241 7.08 24.33 6.83
C VAL A 241 6.34 23.02 7.10
N LEU A 242 7.03 22.06 7.71
CA LEU A 242 6.46 20.77 8.05
C LEU A 242 5.54 20.90 9.27
N ASN A 243 4.46 20.11 9.29
CA ASN A 243 3.63 19.97 10.48
C ASN A 243 4.29 19.03 11.51
N ALA A 244 3.72 18.95 12.71
CA ALA A 244 4.29 18.16 13.81
C ALA A 244 4.49 16.66 13.46
N GLN A 245 3.57 16.04 12.71
CA GLN A 245 3.68 14.63 12.33
C GLN A 245 4.80 14.42 11.31
N GLN A 246 4.86 15.28 10.28
CA GLN A 246 5.95 15.27 9.30
C GLN A 246 7.31 15.47 9.98
N SER A 247 7.40 16.40 10.93
CA SER A 247 8.62 16.65 11.71
C SER A 247 9.03 15.41 12.52
N ASN A 248 8.08 14.69 13.12
CA ASN A 248 8.38 13.46 13.86
C ASN A 248 8.99 12.38 12.96
N TYR A 249 8.43 12.15 11.77
CA TYR A 249 9.04 11.21 10.81
C TYR A 249 10.43 11.68 10.38
N LEU A 250 10.59 12.99 10.14
CA LEU A 250 11.86 13.54 9.67
C LEU A 250 12.95 13.46 10.75
N THR A 251 12.59 13.53 12.03
CA THR A 251 13.51 13.25 13.14
C THR A 251 14.09 11.84 13.05
N VAL A 252 13.26 10.84 12.75
CA VAL A 252 13.71 9.45 12.55
C VAL A 252 14.63 9.34 11.33
N HIS A 253 14.27 10.00 10.22
CA HIS A 253 15.11 10.04 9.02
C HIS A 253 16.47 10.70 9.27
N ARG A 254 16.50 11.84 9.97
CA ARG A 254 17.74 12.52 10.38
C ARG A 254 18.64 11.65 11.25
N ALA A 255 18.08 10.90 12.19
CA ALA A 255 18.86 9.98 13.02
C ALA A 255 19.53 8.90 12.17
N ARG A 256 18.81 8.33 11.18
CA ARG A 256 19.38 7.37 10.22
C ARG A 256 20.46 7.98 9.34
N PHE A 257 20.25 9.20 8.85
CA PHE A 257 21.25 9.97 8.11
C PHE A 257 22.55 10.14 8.91
N GLN A 258 22.46 10.51 10.20
CA GLN A 258 23.63 10.65 11.06
C GLN A 258 24.35 9.33 11.31
N ILE A 259 23.62 8.23 11.51
CA ILE A 259 24.22 6.89 11.64
C ILE A 259 24.96 6.53 10.36
N LYS A 260 24.37 6.78 9.19
CA LYS A 260 24.98 6.49 7.88
C LYS A 260 26.29 7.28 7.68
N GLU A 261 26.31 8.55 8.06
CA GLU A 261 27.51 9.39 8.02
C GLU A 261 28.68 8.81 8.84
N LEU A 262 28.36 8.15 9.96
CA LEU A 262 29.33 7.48 10.82
C LEU A 262 29.75 6.10 10.28
N GLU A 263 28.82 5.31 9.76
CA GLU A 263 29.11 3.98 9.19
C GLU A 263 30.03 4.05 7.97
N ILE A 264 29.82 5.04 7.09
CA ILE A 264 30.67 5.25 5.92
C ILE A 264 32.09 5.68 6.34
N ASN A 265 32.25 6.27 7.54
CA ASN A 265 33.55 6.63 8.10
C ASN A 265 34.34 5.40 8.61
N CYS A 266 33.69 4.24 8.77
CA CYS A 266 34.28 3.02 9.31
C CYS A 266 34.67 1.99 8.23
N LYS A 267 34.67 2.37 6.95
CA LYS A 267 35.18 1.56 5.83
C LYS A 267 36.41 2.23 5.24
#